data_AF-A0A945FPY3-F1
#
_entry.id   AF-A0A945FPY3-F1
#
_cell.length_a   1.000
_cell.length_b   1.000
_cell.length_c   1.000
_cell.angle_alpha   90.00
_cell.angle_beta   90.00
_cell.angle_gamma   90.00
#
_symmetry.space_group_name_H-M   'P 1'
#
loop_
_entity.id
_entity.type
_entity.pdbx_description
1 polymer ?
#
loop_
_entity_poly.entity_id
_entity_poly.type
_entity_poly.pdbx_seq_one_letter_code
_entity_poly.pdbx_strand_id
1 'polypeptide(L)'
;MKFILLILTTNLVFGLNSSLSDSSSFTRSEIRFYSDVIIDSSETLKDNIRVLGGTLNVYGTVESQITVIGGDVHIFPSAHISGKIVAIGGDVITDEGATISGKVVEASMDQGLIYRETFTDSAASKKKESFGITNFSHRFREGWVHPEPEVFEHNRNEGFRFSPLNWNWDRGNESLIRLSFSVGYRFGPDEFIGRSTLETALLKNRTATLFASGFKTARTDDEFRLPEHENSWASLIGRQDFFDRWDETGFEAGAGFDFSLLKLKGKYVKATQTEMVVDSNVWSLFHEKRTLRENPSMLETDVEYVEGILAFRTASYTPLSTGFALLSKIEMTIKENNETLDEPTLRMSHMAIANLKLSEGVVLRNRVILGMASETVPTFRQFGIGGLGSVSAHDFKIQSGTHMGQMNSELIFTEDFTDTFFMVILFFDAGMAYSTSTLVDLNYIVDHSDQFIQSAGIGFGNDDGDGINMRINFAKQLGSDGPIESTVRYSFNF
;
A
#
# COMPACT_ATOMS: atom_id res chain seq x y z
N MET A 1 8.74 12.66 21.47
CA MET A 1 7.78 13.71 21.07
C MET A 1 8.42 15.08 20.78
N LYS A 2 8.96 15.83 21.76
CA LYS A 2 9.58 17.17 21.47
C LYS A 2 10.81 17.17 20.55
N PHE A 3 11.55 16.06 20.48
CA PHE A 3 12.77 15.95 19.65
C PHE A 3 12.49 15.73 18.16
N ILE A 4 11.34 15.14 17.80
CA ILE A 4 10.93 14.90 16.41
C ILE A 4 10.45 16.21 15.76
N LEU A 5 9.74 17.05 16.54
CA LEU A 5 9.39 18.41 16.12
C LEU A 5 10.64 19.29 15.91
N LEU A 6 11.66 19.13 16.76
CA LEU A 6 12.94 19.84 16.62
C LEU A 6 13.71 19.42 15.35
N ILE A 7 13.63 18.16 14.93
CA ILE A 7 14.29 17.64 13.72
C ILE A 7 13.50 17.98 12.44
N LEU A 8 12.16 17.99 12.50
CA LEU A 8 11.29 18.48 11.42
C LEU A 8 11.50 19.98 11.15
N THR A 9 11.77 20.76 12.20
CA THR A 9 11.99 22.21 12.10
C THR A 9 13.43 22.59 11.76
N THR A 10 14.44 21.80 12.15
CA THR A 10 15.84 22.13 11.86
C THR A 10 16.32 21.74 10.46
N ASN A 11 15.66 20.79 9.78
CA ASN A 11 16.06 20.40 8.41
C ASN A 11 15.36 21.17 7.28
N LEU A 12 14.32 21.96 7.57
CA LEU A 12 13.70 22.86 6.58
C LEU A 12 14.39 24.23 6.47
N VAL A 13 15.36 24.54 7.35
CA VAL A 13 15.91 25.90 7.51
C VAL A 13 17.13 26.19 6.63
N PHE A 14 17.69 25.23 5.90
CA PHE A 14 18.79 25.49 4.96
C PHE A 14 18.32 25.49 3.50
N GLY A 15 17.67 26.58 3.12
CA GLY A 15 17.56 26.95 1.70
C GLY A 15 16.23 27.61 1.36
N LEU A 16 16.11 28.91 1.69
CA LEU A 16 15.50 29.98 0.88
C LEU A 16 15.16 31.15 1.83
N ASN A 17 16.09 32.10 1.95
CA ASN A 17 15.77 33.43 2.46
C ASN A 17 14.96 34.16 1.38
N SER A 18 13.65 34.22 1.52
CA SER A 18 12.84 35.28 0.92
C SER A 18 12.06 35.98 2.02
N SER A 19 12.66 37.04 2.55
CA SER A 19 11.92 38.04 3.33
C SER A 19 10.87 38.68 2.43
N LEU A 20 9.59 38.48 2.71
CA LEU A 20 8.53 39.32 2.16
C LEU A 20 7.63 39.79 3.29
N SER A 21 7.37 41.09 3.23
CA SER A 21 6.80 41.95 4.25
C SER A 21 5.34 41.65 4.56
N ASP A 22 5.00 41.93 5.82
CA ASP A 22 3.68 41.96 6.41
C ASP A 22 2.73 42.95 5.70
N SER A 23 1.44 42.63 5.64
CA SER A 23 0.31 43.42 5.12
C SER A 23 0.11 43.58 3.59
N SER A 24 -0.34 42.53 2.91
CA SER A 24 -1.03 42.70 1.61
C SER A 24 -2.30 41.85 1.54
N SER A 25 -3.40 42.47 1.14
CA SER A 25 -4.72 41.83 1.03
C SER A 25 -4.73 40.59 0.13
N PHE A 26 -5.42 39.54 0.57
CA PHE A 26 -5.56 38.27 -0.14
C PHE A 26 -6.19 38.44 -1.52
N THR A 27 -5.40 38.24 -2.57
CA THR A 27 -5.86 38.37 -3.97
C THR A 27 -5.46 37.19 -4.86
N ARG A 28 -4.91 36.11 -4.28
CA ARG A 28 -4.55 34.87 -4.97
C ARG A 28 -4.37 33.70 -4.00
N SER A 29 -4.38 32.47 -4.51
CA SER A 29 -3.95 31.29 -3.75
C SER A 29 -2.50 31.45 -3.29
N GLU A 30 -2.25 31.42 -1.98
CA GLU A 30 -0.96 31.72 -1.37
C GLU A 30 -0.54 30.62 -0.39
N ILE A 31 0.75 30.28 -0.36
CA ILE A 31 1.38 29.40 0.63
C ILE A 31 2.24 30.25 1.57
N ARG A 32 1.96 30.19 2.89
CA ARG A 32 2.75 30.87 3.92
C ARG A 32 3.49 29.87 4.80
N PHE A 33 4.80 30.06 4.92
CA PHE A 33 5.69 29.22 5.72
C PHE A 33 6.05 29.94 7.02
N TYR A 34 5.88 29.26 8.16
CA TYR A 34 6.31 29.69 9.50
C TYR A 34 5.86 31.10 9.91
N SER A 35 4.72 31.55 9.37
CA SER A 35 4.11 32.83 9.67
C SER A 35 2.70 32.60 10.13
N ASP A 36 2.32 33.31 11.20
CA ASP A 36 0.93 33.39 11.60
C ASP A 36 0.13 34.10 10.52
N VAL A 37 -1.12 33.69 10.37
CA VAL A 37 -2.07 34.28 9.42
C VAL A 37 -3.25 34.81 10.21
N ILE A 38 -3.57 36.08 10.02
CA ILE A 38 -4.75 36.71 10.64
C ILE A 38 -5.71 37.07 9.51
N ILE A 39 -6.94 36.57 9.59
CA ILE A 39 -8.06 37.03 8.75
C ILE A 39 -8.85 38.04 9.57
N ASP A 40 -8.71 39.32 9.28
CA ASP A 40 -9.33 40.38 10.08
C ASP A 40 -10.86 40.38 9.97
N SER A 41 -11.56 40.90 10.98
CA SER A 41 -13.02 41.05 11.02
C SER A 41 -13.65 41.69 9.78
N SER A 42 -12.90 42.56 9.10
CA SER A 42 -13.30 43.28 7.90
C SER A 42 -12.98 42.54 6.59
N GLU A 43 -12.26 41.42 6.66
CA GLU A 43 -11.79 40.67 5.49
C GLU A 43 -12.75 39.54 5.11
N THR A 44 -12.87 39.29 3.80
CA THR A 44 -13.54 38.12 3.24
C THR A 44 -12.55 37.36 2.38
N LEU A 45 -12.15 36.18 2.84
CA LEU A 45 -11.26 35.30 2.11
C LEU A 45 -12.03 34.49 1.05
N LYS A 46 -11.71 34.73 -0.21
CA LYS A 46 -12.31 34.04 -1.37
C LYS A 46 -11.38 33.06 -2.07
N ASP A 47 -10.10 33.07 -1.73
CA ASP A 47 -9.07 32.22 -2.33
C ASP A 47 -8.59 31.14 -1.35
N ASN A 48 -8.00 30.08 -1.89
CA ASN A 48 -7.41 29.01 -1.08
C ASN A 48 -6.10 29.47 -0.42
N ILE A 49 -5.93 29.23 0.89
CA ILE A 49 -4.67 29.52 1.61
C ILE A 49 -4.08 28.24 2.21
N ARG A 50 -2.76 28.13 2.20
CA ARG A 50 -2.00 27.07 2.87
C ARG A 50 -1.02 27.67 3.87
N VAL A 51 -1.07 27.23 5.13
CA VAL A 51 -0.19 27.69 6.23
C VAL A 51 0.59 26.49 6.75
N LEU A 52 1.91 26.58 6.75
CA LEU A 52 2.82 25.52 7.21
C LEU A 52 3.60 26.00 8.43
N GLY A 53 3.32 25.43 9.61
CA GLY A 53 4.03 25.71 10.86
C GLY A 53 3.73 27.06 11.52
N GLY A 54 2.64 27.74 11.14
CA GLY A 54 2.16 29.00 11.74
C GLY A 54 0.71 28.89 12.21
N THR A 55 0.29 29.78 13.12
CA THR A 55 -1.06 29.80 13.69
C THR A 55 -2.02 30.61 12.82
N LEU A 56 -3.23 30.09 12.59
CA LEU A 56 -4.31 30.80 11.89
C LEU A 56 -5.28 31.42 12.90
N ASN A 57 -5.43 32.74 12.89
CA ASN A 57 -6.41 33.48 13.69
C ASN A 57 -7.50 34.06 12.77
N VAL A 58 -8.75 33.66 12.96
CA VAL A 58 -9.86 34.06 12.08
C VAL A 58 -10.86 34.93 12.84
N TYR A 59 -10.94 36.20 12.47
CA TYR A 59 -11.96 37.15 12.91
C TYR A 59 -12.99 37.45 11.81
N GLY A 60 -12.60 37.34 10.53
CA GLY A 60 -13.42 37.68 9.36
C GLY A 60 -14.21 36.55 8.72
N THR A 61 -14.49 36.69 7.43
CA THR A 61 -15.28 35.71 6.64
C THR A 61 -14.38 34.81 5.80
N VAL A 62 -14.63 33.50 5.80
CA VAL A 62 -13.93 32.52 4.95
C VAL A 62 -14.94 31.85 4.02
N GLU A 63 -14.89 32.19 2.74
CA GLU A 63 -15.74 31.60 1.69
C GLU A 63 -15.08 30.43 0.95
N SER A 64 -13.74 30.29 1.07
CA SER A 64 -12.92 29.31 0.35
C SER A 64 -12.20 28.33 1.29
N GLN A 65 -11.15 27.63 0.84
CA GLN A 65 -10.45 26.62 1.66
C GLN A 65 -9.14 27.13 2.28
N ILE A 66 -8.98 27.01 3.60
CA ILE A 66 -7.70 27.20 4.31
C ILE A 66 -7.18 25.85 4.82
N THR A 67 -5.91 25.54 4.60
CA THR A 67 -5.23 24.37 5.15
C THR A 67 -4.07 24.82 6.05
N VAL A 68 -4.05 24.39 7.30
CA VAL A 68 -3.01 24.67 8.30
C VAL A 68 -2.36 23.36 8.73
N ILE A 69 -1.03 23.30 8.72
CA ILE A 69 -0.27 22.07 8.99
C ILE A 69 0.82 22.34 10.02
N GLY A 70 0.80 21.60 11.11
CA GLY A 70 1.75 21.76 12.22
C GLY A 70 1.60 23.09 12.98
N GLY A 71 0.42 23.72 12.92
CA GLY A 71 0.08 24.94 13.65
C GLY A 71 -1.40 24.95 14.03
N ASP A 72 -1.76 25.76 15.03
CA ASP A 72 -3.11 25.80 15.60
C ASP A 72 -4.03 26.74 14.81
N VAL A 73 -5.34 26.52 14.91
CA VAL A 73 -6.37 27.40 14.36
C VAL A 73 -7.23 27.96 15.49
N HIS A 74 -7.38 29.27 15.55
CA HIS A 74 -8.32 29.94 16.46
C HIS A 74 -9.38 30.71 15.67
N ILE A 75 -10.64 30.32 15.84
CA ILE A 75 -11.81 30.95 15.22
C ILE A 75 -12.51 31.79 16.29
N PHE A 76 -12.48 33.12 16.11
CA PHE A 76 -13.00 34.08 17.08
C PHE A 76 -14.50 34.39 16.90
N PRO A 77 -15.18 35.01 17.89
CA PRO A 77 -16.63 35.20 17.87
C PRO A 77 -17.19 35.97 16.67
N SER A 78 -16.40 36.81 16.01
CA SER A 78 -16.84 37.57 14.82
C SER A 78 -16.78 36.78 13.51
N ALA A 79 -16.16 35.59 13.53
CA ALA A 79 -15.84 34.84 12.32
C ALA A 79 -17.09 34.24 11.65
N HIS A 80 -17.09 34.25 10.31
CA HIS A 80 -18.13 33.64 9.48
C HIS A 80 -17.50 32.66 8.48
N ILE A 81 -17.61 31.36 8.75
CA ILE A 81 -16.98 30.32 7.92
C ILE A 81 -18.04 29.67 7.05
N SER A 82 -18.11 30.03 5.77
CA SER A 82 -18.96 29.37 4.75
C SER A 82 -18.19 28.40 3.85
N GLY A 83 -16.87 28.55 3.77
CA GLY A 83 -15.93 27.68 3.06
C GLY A 83 -15.43 26.49 3.90
N LYS A 84 -14.13 26.18 3.81
CA LYS A 84 -13.54 25.03 4.51
C LYS A 84 -12.23 25.37 5.22
N ILE A 85 -12.05 24.95 6.48
CA ILE A 85 -10.78 25.03 7.19
C ILE A 85 -10.31 23.62 7.54
N VAL A 86 -9.03 23.33 7.34
CA VAL A 86 -8.40 22.03 7.64
C VAL A 86 -7.15 22.27 8.49
N ALA A 87 -7.12 21.75 9.71
CA ALA A 87 -5.94 21.74 10.58
C ALA A 87 -5.36 20.33 10.67
N ILE A 88 -4.06 20.17 10.43
CA ILE A 88 -3.37 18.87 10.40
C ILE A 88 -2.21 18.92 11.40
N GLY A 89 -2.29 18.12 12.46
CA GLY A 89 -1.25 18.08 13.50
C GLY A 89 -1.20 19.32 14.41
N GLY A 90 -2.29 20.10 14.48
CA GLY A 90 -2.52 21.20 15.42
C GLY A 90 -4.00 21.27 15.81
N ASP A 91 -4.34 22.04 16.84
CA ASP A 91 -5.68 22.08 17.44
C ASP A 91 -6.57 23.15 16.78
N VAL A 92 -7.89 22.92 16.72
CA VAL A 92 -8.86 23.96 16.33
C VAL A 92 -9.68 24.43 17.52
N ILE A 93 -9.44 25.68 17.94
CA ILE A 93 -10.18 26.35 19.00
C ILE A 93 -11.25 27.24 18.35
N THR A 94 -12.52 27.04 18.72
CA THR A 94 -13.63 27.88 18.25
C THR A 94 -14.30 28.56 19.44
N ASP A 95 -14.29 29.88 19.46
CA ASP A 95 -14.93 30.69 20.51
C ASP A 95 -16.44 30.78 20.32
N GLU A 96 -17.16 30.90 21.43
CA GLU A 96 -18.61 31.09 21.44
C GLU A 96 -19.01 32.39 20.71
N GLY A 97 -19.84 32.25 19.68
CA GLY A 97 -20.30 33.36 18.83
C GLY A 97 -19.89 33.25 17.36
N ALA A 98 -18.87 32.44 17.05
CA ALA A 98 -18.46 32.18 15.67
C ALA A 98 -19.56 31.47 14.87
N THR A 99 -19.82 31.90 13.64
CA THR A 99 -20.84 31.30 12.77
C THR A 99 -20.17 30.41 11.71
N ILE A 100 -20.34 29.09 11.83
CA ILE A 100 -19.77 28.11 10.89
C ILE A 100 -20.92 27.46 10.11
N SER A 101 -21.08 27.87 8.85
CA SER A 101 -22.01 27.25 7.88
C SER A 101 -21.31 26.31 6.89
N GLY A 102 -19.98 26.40 6.79
CA GLY A 102 -19.10 25.56 5.99
C GLY A 102 -18.54 24.36 6.75
N LYS A 103 -17.28 24.00 6.50
CA LYS A 103 -16.65 22.79 7.05
C LYS A 103 -15.33 23.06 7.77
N VAL A 104 -15.20 22.62 9.00
CA VAL A 104 -13.94 22.61 9.75
C VAL A 104 -13.51 21.17 9.97
N VAL A 105 -12.27 20.84 9.60
CA VAL A 105 -11.68 19.50 9.76
C VAL A 105 -10.45 19.64 10.64
N GLU A 106 -10.48 19.01 11.80
CA GLU A 106 -9.33 18.84 12.66
C GLU A 106 -8.81 17.40 12.52
N ALA A 107 -7.54 17.26 12.15
CA ALA A 107 -6.80 16.01 12.17
C ALA A 107 -5.70 16.11 13.22
N SER A 108 -6.08 16.08 14.50
CA SER A 108 -5.16 16.02 15.64
C SER A 108 -4.62 14.60 15.79
N MET A 109 -3.31 14.49 16.08
CA MET A 109 -2.63 13.20 16.27
C MET A 109 -3.03 12.52 17.58
N ASP A 110 -3.68 13.25 18.49
CA ASP A 110 -3.96 12.84 19.86
C ASP A 110 -5.40 12.35 20.06
N GLN A 111 -6.34 12.66 19.14
CA GLN A 111 -7.77 12.34 19.34
C GLN A 111 -8.40 11.40 18.30
N GLY A 112 -7.68 11.00 17.25
CA GLY A 112 -8.24 10.12 16.23
C GLY A 112 -9.29 10.82 15.35
N LEU A 113 -9.30 10.44 14.07
CA LEU A 113 -10.02 11.16 13.03
C LEU A 113 -11.54 10.99 13.16
N ILE A 114 -12.26 12.03 13.62
CA ILE A 114 -13.72 12.10 13.49
C ILE A 114 -14.06 12.63 12.11
N TYR A 115 -14.76 11.84 11.29
CA TYR A 115 -15.37 12.33 10.04
C TYR A 115 -16.79 11.79 9.82
N ARG A 116 -17.70 12.70 9.42
CA ARG A 116 -19.11 12.48 9.08
C ARG A 116 -19.36 12.87 7.61
N GLU A 117 -20.08 12.01 6.89
CA GLU A 117 -20.20 11.91 5.42
C GLU A 117 -20.86 13.08 4.67
N THR A 118 -20.54 13.23 3.37
CA THR A 118 -21.48 13.34 2.20
C THR A 118 -20.70 13.11 0.87
N PHE A 119 -21.34 12.46 -0.11
CA PHE A 119 -20.82 11.79 -1.34
C PHE A 119 -20.68 12.67 -2.62
N THR A 120 -19.81 12.28 -3.58
CA THR A 120 -20.09 12.01 -5.04
C THR A 120 -18.84 11.60 -5.88
N ASP A 121 -19.09 10.81 -6.95
CA ASP A 121 -18.24 10.06 -7.92
C ASP A 121 -17.25 10.88 -8.82
N SER A 122 -16.16 10.37 -9.45
CA SER A 122 -16.13 9.36 -10.56
C SER A 122 -14.72 8.94 -11.05
N ALA A 123 -14.61 7.66 -11.45
CA ALA A 123 -13.96 7.04 -12.64
C ALA A 123 -12.45 7.20 -13.04
N ALA A 124 -11.72 6.09 -12.87
CA ALA A 124 -10.92 5.32 -13.85
C ALA A 124 -9.76 5.96 -14.66
N SER A 125 -8.53 5.50 -14.36
CA SER A 125 -7.50 5.24 -15.37
C SER A 125 -6.51 4.15 -14.88
N LYS A 126 -5.80 3.56 -15.84
CA LYS A 126 -5.10 2.26 -15.75
C LYS A 126 -3.67 2.41 -15.24
N LYS A 127 -3.40 1.91 -14.03
CA LYS A 127 -2.18 1.18 -13.63
C LYS A 127 -2.55 0.36 -12.39
N LYS A 128 -2.28 -0.95 -12.44
CA LYS A 128 -2.76 -1.93 -11.44
C LYS A 128 -2.11 -1.64 -10.07
N GLU A 129 -2.85 -0.99 -9.17
CA GLU A 129 -2.57 -1.05 -7.72
C GLU A 129 -2.84 -2.46 -7.19
N SER A 130 -2.21 -2.79 -6.05
CA SER A 130 -2.22 -4.11 -5.40
C SER A 130 -3.62 -4.69 -5.07
N PHE A 131 -4.70 -3.96 -5.35
CA PHE A 131 -6.10 -4.37 -5.20
C PHE A 131 -6.88 -4.19 -6.50
N GLY A 132 -6.59 -5.05 -7.48
CA GLY A 132 -7.23 -5.08 -8.79
C GLY A 132 -8.71 -5.47 -8.76
N ILE A 133 -9.57 -4.56 -8.31
CA ILE A 133 -11.03 -4.64 -8.51
C ILE A 133 -11.36 -3.80 -9.75
N THR A 134 -12.18 -4.30 -10.67
CA THR A 134 -12.41 -3.64 -11.99
C THR A 134 -13.90 -3.38 -12.23
N ASN A 135 -14.20 -2.36 -13.05
CA ASN A 135 -15.58 -1.98 -13.39
C ASN A 135 -16.28 -3.05 -14.24
N PHE A 136 -17.62 -3.08 -14.21
CA PHE A 136 -18.42 -4.14 -14.85
C PHE A 136 -18.09 -4.43 -16.31
N SER A 137 -17.87 -3.39 -17.13
CA SER A 137 -17.51 -3.54 -18.54
C SER A 137 -16.13 -4.19 -18.75
N HIS A 138 -15.16 -3.92 -17.87
CA HIS A 138 -13.82 -4.52 -17.90
C HIS A 138 -13.82 -5.96 -17.37
N ARG A 139 -14.68 -6.29 -16.39
CA ARG A 139 -14.86 -7.66 -15.88
C ARG A 139 -15.15 -8.68 -16.97
N PHE A 140 -15.96 -8.28 -17.97
CA PHE A 140 -16.23 -9.15 -19.12
C PHE A 140 -14.97 -9.44 -19.92
N ARG A 141 -14.07 -8.48 -20.13
CA ARG A 141 -12.93 -8.60 -21.07
C ARG A 141 -11.70 -9.27 -20.47
N GLU A 142 -11.34 -8.95 -19.22
CA GLU A 142 -10.01 -9.32 -18.70
C GLU A 142 -10.00 -10.66 -17.95
N GLY A 143 -11.10 -11.07 -17.29
CA GLY A 143 -11.06 -12.26 -16.42
C GLY A 143 -10.18 -12.06 -15.20
N TRP A 144 -10.58 -12.63 -14.07
CA TRP A 144 -9.87 -12.38 -12.81
C TRP A 144 -9.43 -13.69 -12.12
N VAL A 145 -9.71 -14.84 -12.74
CA VAL A 145 -9.33 -16.15 -12.24
C VAL A 145 -7.95 -16.56 -12.77
N HIS A 146 -7.74 -16.45 -14.08
CA HIS A 146 -6.45 -16.71 -14.72
C HIS A 146 -5.57 -15.45 -14.57
N PRO A 147 -4.41 -15.55 -13.90
CA PRO A 147 -3.48 -14.42 -13.80
C PRO A 147 -2.88 -14.10 -15.16
N GLU A 148 -2.61 -12.82 -15.39
CA GLU A 148 -1.84 -12.35 -16.54
C GLU A 148 -0.38 -12.19 -16.09
N PRO A 149 0.54 -13.09 -16.48
CA PRO A 149 1.96 -12.93 -16.12
C PRO A 149 2.55 -11.74 -16.87
N GLU A 150 3.53 -11.06 -16.26
CA GLU A 150 4.35 -10.10 -16.99
C GLU A 150 5.14 -10.82 -18.08
N VAL A 151 5.31 -10.15 -19.23
CA VAL A 151 6.05 -10.72 -20.37
C VAL A 151 7.52 -10.93 -20.01
N PHE A 152 8.08 -10.02 -19.21
CA PHE A 152 9.47 -10.05 -18.78
C PHE A 152 9.56 -9.81 -17.29
N GLU A 153 10.28 -10.68 -16.60
CA GLU A 153 10.66 -10.49 -15.20
C GLU A 153 12.11 -10.86 -14.98
N HIS A 154 12.66 -10.33 -13.90
CA HIS A 154 14.01 -10.63 -13.50
C HIS A 154 14.10 -10.71 -11.99
N ASN A 155 14.54 -11.83 -11.46
CA ASN A 155 14.62 -12.01 -10.01
C ASN A 155 15.74 -12.99 -9.63
N ARG A 156 16.05 -13.07 -8.34
CA ARG A 156 17.19 -13.85 -7.87
C ARG A 156 17.00 -15.36 -7.96
N ASN A 157 15.79 -15.86 -8.22
CA ASN A 157 15.47 -17.29 -8.24
C ASN A 157 15.29 -17.82 -9.67
N GLU A 158 14.55 -17.09 -10.50
CA GLU A 158 14.23 -17.48 -11.88
C GLU A 158 15.25 -16.95 -12.90
N GLY A 159 16.15 -16.05 -12.48
CA GLY A 159 16.99 -15.27 -13.37
C GLY A 159 16.12 -14.37 -14.25
N PHE A 160 16.36 -14.36 -15.55
CA PHE A 160 15.44 -13.78 -16.52
C PHE A 160 14.28 -14.73 -16.77
N ARG A 161 13.04 -14.21 -16.76
CA ARG A 161 11.82 -14.96 -17.08
C ARG A 161 11.12 -14.31 -18.26
N PHE A 162 10.73 -15.14 -19.22
CA PHE A 162 10.04 -14.69 -20.43
C PHE A 162 8.72 -15.45 -20.60
N SER A 163 7.60 -14.72 -20.60
CA SER A 163 6.24 -15.26 -20.73
C SER A 163 5.55 -14.72 -22.00
N PRO A 164 5.91 -15.22 -23.21
CA PRO A 164 5.44 -14.66 -24.47
C PRO A 164 3.96 -14.92 -24.76
N LEU A 165 3.39 -15.96 -24.16
CA LEU A 165 2.05 -16.43 -24.47
C LEU A 165 1.16 -16.24 -23.25
N ASN A 166 0.15 -15.38 -23.39
CA ASN A 166 -1.02 -15.30 -22.53
C ASN A 166 -2.25 -15.21 -23.43
N TRP A 167 -2.95 -16.32 -23.58
CA TRP A 167 -4.05 -16.46 -24.51
C TRP A 167 -5.33 -16.81 -23.77
N ASN A 168 -6.44 -16.19 -24.18
CA ASN A 168 -7.76 -16.54 -23.70
C ASN A 168 -8.71 -16.73 -24.87
N TRP A 169 -9.71 -17.58 -24.66
CA TRP A 169 -10.78 -17.82 -25.62
C TRP A 169 -12.12 -17.97 -24.92
N ASP A 170 -13.06 -17.15 -25.35
CA ASP A 170 -14.45 -17.17 -24.90
C ASP A 170 -15.44 -16.62 -25.94
N ARG A 171 -15.04 -16.64 -27.23
CA ARG A 171 -15.80 -16.05 -28.35
C ARG A 171 -16.17 -14.58 -28.15
N GLY A 172 -15.23 -13.76 -27.67
CA GLY A 172 -15.49 -12.32 -27.49
C GLY A 172 -16.48 -12.06 -26.35
N ASN A 173 -16.36 -12.82 -25.27
CA ASN A 173 -17.23 -12.81 -24.08
C ASN A 173 -18.65 -13.37 -24.28
N GLU A 174 -18.98 -13.94 -25.44
CA GLU A 174 -20.30 -14.53 -25.69
C GLU A 174 -20.47 -15.94 -25.10
N SER A 175 -19.37 -16.65 -24.86
CA SER A 175 -19.39 -17.97 -24.22
C SER A 175 -19.50 -17.84 -22.70
N LEU A 176 -20.23 -18.75 -22.03
CA LEU A 176 -20.16 -18.90 -20.57
C LEU A 176 -18.89 -19.66 -20.14
N ILE A 177 -18.24 -20.33 -21.08
CA ILE A 177 -16.99 -21.06 -20.88
C ILE A 177 -15.84 -20.18 -21.38
N ARG A 178 -14.78 -20.07 -20.58
CA ARG A 178 -13.50 -19.46 -20.99
C ARG A 178 -12.37 -20.46 -20.79
N LEU A 179 -11.50 -20.53 -21.80
CA LEU A 179 -10.25 -21.27 -21.74
C LEU A 179 -9.10 -20.26 -21.75
N SER A 180 -8.18 -20.38 -20.80
CA SER A 180 -7.05 -19.46 -20.64
C SER A 180 -5.76 -20.25 -20.51
N PHE A 181 -4.71 -19.83 -21.21
CA PHE A 181 -3.42 -20.49 -21.25
C PHE A 181 -2.30 -19.46 -21.16
N SER A 182 -1.36 -19.67 -20.25
CA SER A 182 -0.11 -18.93 -20.16
C SER A 182 1.08 -19.86 -20.18
N VAL A 183 2.13 -19.46 -20.90
CA VAL A 183 3.39 -20.21 -21.01
C VAL A 183 4.55 -19.25 -20.89
N GLY A 184 5.53 -19.63 -20.08
CA GLY A 184 6.79 -18.91 -19.94
C GLY A 184 7.97 -19.86 -19.78
N TYR A 185 9.17 -19.28 -19.80
CA TYR A 185 10.42 -19.98 -19.62
C TYR A 185 11.30 -19.18 -18.66
N ARG A 186 11.93 -19.90 -17.72
CA ARG A 186 12.83 -19.36 -16.70
C ARG A 186 14.26 -19.74 -17.06
N PHE A 187 15.14 -18.75 -17.21
CA PHE A 187 16.50 -18.98 -17.67
C PHE A 187 17.45 -19.42 -16.55
N GLY A 188 17.17 -19.08 -15.29
CA GLY A 188 17.96 -19.55 -14.14
C GLY A 188 17.87 -21.08 -13.95
N PRO A 189 16.67 -21.63 -13.72
CA PRO A 189 16.47 -23.07 -13.56
C PRO A 189 16.40 -23.88 -14.87
N ASP A 190 16.47 -23.25 -16.05
CA ASP A 190 16.36 -23.89 -17.38
C ASP A 190 15.07 -24.74 -17.53
N GLU A 191 13.91 -24.11 -17.36
CA GLU A 191 12.63 -24.83 -17.42
C GLU A 191 11.45 -23.99 -17.92
N PHE A 192 10.45 -24.70 -18.46
CA PHE A 192 9.16 -24.13 -18.83
C PHE A 192 8.21 -24.07 -17.64
N ILE A 193 7.42 -23.01 -17.62
CA ILE A 193 6.32 -22.78 -16.70
C ILE A 193 5.05 -22.43 -17.44
N GLY A 194 3.93 -22.51 -16.74
CA GLY A 194 2.67 -22.09 -17.31
C GLY A 194 1.46 -22.49 -16.50
N ARG A 195 0.32 -22.10 -17.05
CA ARG A 195 -0.98 -22.37 -16.46
C ARG A 195 -2.01 -22.58 -17.55
N SER A 196 -2.89 -23.55 -17.33
CA SER A 196 -4.09 -23.75 -18.13
C SER A 196 -5.30 -23.64 -17.21
N THR A 197 -6.29 -22.83 -17.56
CA THR A 197 -7.49 -22.60 -16.74
C THR A 197 -8.74 -22.77 -17.58
N LEU A 198 -9.68 -23.56 -17.07
CA LEU A 198 -11.06 -23.65 -17.55
C LEU A 198 -11.95 -22.88 -16.57
N GLU A 199 -12.71 -21.92 -17.07
CA GLU A 199 -13.69 -21.15 -16.30
C GLU A 199 -15.09 -21.40 -16.87
N THR A 200 -16.09 -21.52 -15.99
CA THR A 200 -17.50 -21.55 -16.36
C THR A 200 -18.29 -20.54 -15.52
N ALA A 201 -18.97 -19.61 -16.19
CA ALA A 201 -19.82 -18.62 -15.57
C ALA A 201 -21.22 -19.18 -15.33
N LEU A 202 -21.70 -19.10 -14.08
CA LEU A 202 -23.05 -19.54 -13.70
C LEU A 202 -24.14 -18.55 -14.12
N LEU A 203 -23.75 -17.30 -14.38
CA LEU A 203 -24.62 -16.20 -14.77
C LEU A 203 -24.04 -15.51 -16.01
N LYS A 204 -24.90 -14.97 -16.87
CA LYS A 204 -24.47 -14.21 -18.05
C LYS A 204 -23.59 -13.01 -17.70
N ASN A 205 -23.77 -12.43 -16.51
CA ASN A 205 -22.98 -11.30 -16.01
C ASN A 205 -21.62 -11.71 -15.40
N ARG A 206 -21.29 -13.02 -15.39
CA ARG A 206 -20.06 -13.60 -14.84
C ARG A 206 -19.78 -13.22 -13.37
N THR A 207 -20.82 -12.86 -12.61
CA THR A 207 -20.70 -12.57 -11.18
C THR A 207 -20.29 -13.80 -10.37
N ALA A 208 -20.67 -15.00 -10.81
CA ALA A 208 -20.27 -16.25 -10.19
C ALA A 208 -19.59 -17.13 -11.24
N THR A 209 -18.36 -17.57 -10.95
CA THR A 209 -17.51 -18.34 -11.84
C THR A 209 -16.96 -19.55 -11.11
N LEU A 210 -17.14 -20.74 -11.67
CA LEU A 210 -16.39 -21.92 -11.26
C LEU A 210 -15.15 -22.04 -12.14
N PHE A 211 -14.07 -22.57 -11.59
CA PHE A 211 -12.84 -22.76 -12.35
C PHE A 211 -12.08 -24.01 -11.92
N ALA A 212 -11.27 -24.51 -12.85
CA ALA A 212 -10.25 -25.50 -12.61
C ALA A 212 -8.98 -25.10 -13.37
N SER A 213 -7.80 -25.28 -12.77
CA SER A 213 -6.52 -25.00 -13.40
C SER A 213 -5.50 -26.11 -13.15
N GLY A 214 -4.63 -26.34 -14.13
CA GLY A 214 -3.34 -27.01 -13.93
C GLY A 214 -2.22 -25.98 -14.10
N PHE A 215 -1.18 -26.05 -13.26
CA PHE A 215 -0.13 -25.03 -13.23
C PHE A 215 1.23 -25.56 -12.79
N LYS A 216 2.28 -24.87 -13.23
CA LYS A 216 3.63 -24.87 -12.67
C LYS A 216 4.08 -23.41 -12.61
N THR A 217 4.20 -22.86 -11.40
CA THR A 217 4.43 -21.42 -11.19
C THR A 217 5.17 -21.16 -9.89
N ALA A 218 5.89 -20.03 -9.84
CA ALA A 218 6.52 -19.56 -8.62
C ALA A 218 5.44 -18.93 -7.74
N ARG A 219 5.58 -19.12 -6.44
CA ARG A 219 4.66 -18.62 -5.43
C ARG A 219 5.46 -17.84 -4.40
N THR A 220 4.80 -16.85 -3.82
CA THR A 220 5.36 -16.02 -2.75
C THR A 220 4.24 -15.51 -1.85
N ASP A 221 4.59 -15.20 -0.60
CA ASP A 221 3.70 -14.50 0.33
C ASP A 221 4.10 -13.01 0.48
N ASP A 222 5.08 -12.54 -0.30
CA ASP A 222 5.63 -11.18 -0.23
C ASP A 222 5.00 -10.20 -1.24
N GLU A 223 3.99 -10.63 -2.00
CA GLU A 223 3.31 -9.82 -3.04
C GLU A 223 2.79 -8.47 -2.53
N PHE A 224 2.52 -8.37 -1.23
CA PHE A 224 2.03 -7.15 -0.61
C PHE A 224 3.07 -6.04 -0.47
N ARG A 225 4.36 -6.39 -0.56
CA ARG A 225 5.46 -5.46 -0.31
C ARG A 225 5.61 -4.50 -1.47
N LEU A 226 5.76 -5.04 -2.67
CA LEU A 226 5.95 -4.29 -3.90
C LEU A 226 5.47 -5.11 -5.11
N PRO A 227 5.07 -4.46 -6.22
CA PRO A 227 4.67 -5.18 -7.42
C PRO A 227 5.85 -5.94 -8.05
N GLU A 228 5.57 -7.04 -8.74
CA GLU A 228 6.61 -7.89 -9.36
C GLU A 228 7.51 -7.14 -10.36
N HIS A 229 6.94 -6.23 -11.14
CA HIS A 229 7.71 -5.41 -12.08
C HIS A 229 8.68 -4.45 -11.36
N GLU A 230 8.26 -3.84 -10.24
CA GLU A 230 9.10 -2.97 -9.42
C GLU A 230 10.22 -3.78 -8.74
N ASN A 231 9.90 -4.98 -8.27
CA ASN A 231 10.88 -5.92 -7.72
C ASN A 231 11.87 -6.37 -8.80
N SER A 232 11.42 -6.53 -10.04
CA SER A 232 12.29 -6.87 -11.17
C SER A 232 13.29 -5.76 -11.47
N TRP A 233 12.87 -4.50 -11.41
CA TRP A 233 13.79 -3.36 -11.54
C TRP A 233 14.78 -3.28 -10.37
N ALA A 234 14.34 -3.55 -9.14
CA ALA A 234 15.25 -3.61 -7.99
C ALA A 234 16.33 -4.70 -8.18
N SER A 235 15.96 -5.84 -8.78
CA SER A 235 16.88 -6.93 -9.10
C SER A 235 17.85 -6.54 -10.23
N LEU A 236 17.32 -6.08 -11.36
CA LEU A 236 18.10 -5.71 -12.54
C LEU A 236 19.07 -4.56 -12.28
N ILE A 237 18.67 -3.55 -11.50
CA ILE A 237 19.47 -2.34 -11.30
C ILE A 237 20.33 -2.45 -10.05
N GLY A 238 19.74 -2.90 -8.94
CA GLY A 238 20.35 -2.84 -7.61
C GLY A 238 20.83 -4.17 -7.05
N ARG A 239 20.63 -5.29 -7.75
CA ARG A 239 20.90 -6.64 -7.22
C ARG A 239 20.16 -6.87 -5.90
N GLN A 240 18.89 -6.50 -5.85
CA GLN A 240 18.00 -6.67 -4.68
C GLN A 240 16.73 -7.40 -5.08
N ASP A 241 16.20 -8.19 -4.16
CA ASP A 241 14.95 -8.91 -4.35
C ASP A 241 14.27 -9.02 -2.98
N PHE A 242 13.01 -8.62 -2.92
CA PHE A 242 12.24 -8.53 -1.68
C PHE A 242 11.16 -9.62 -1.58
N PHE A 243 11.31 -10.68 -2.36
CA PHE A 243 10.40 -11.83 -2.38
C PHE A 243 11.17 -13.10 -2.04
N ASP A 244 10.69 -13.84 -1.05
CA ASP A 244 11.07 -15.25 -0.90
C ASP A 244 10.07 -16.09 -1.71
N ARG A 245 10.59 -16.99 -2.56
CA ARG A 245 9.79 -17.78 -3.52
C ARG A 245 9.98 -19.27 -3.34
N TRP A 246 8.93 -20.01 -3.63
CA TRP A 246 8.97 -21.46 -3.83
C TRP A 246 8.28 -21.82 -5.15
N ASP A 247 8.60 -22.97 -5.71
CA ASP A 247 7.91 -23.46 -6.91
C ASP A 247 6.76 -24.36 -6.50
N GLU A 248 5.67 -24.27 -7.27
CA GLU A 248 4.47 -25.05 -7.00
C GLU A 248 3.90 -25.59 -8.30
N THR A 249 3.76 -26.92 -8.37
CA THR A 249 3.22 -27.63 -9.53
C THR A 249 2.02 -28.47 -9.10
N GLY A 250 0.86 -28.27 -9.74
CA GLY A 250 -0.33 -28.99 -9.34
C GLY A 250 -1.61 -28.56 -10.03
N PHE A 251 -2.72 -28.84 -9.36
CA PHE A 251 -4.07 -28.54 -9.81
C PHE A 251 -4.83 -27.75 -8.76
N GLU A 252 -5.68 -26.85 -9.20
CA GLU A 252 -6.65 -26.17 -8.34
C GLU A 252 -8.05 -26.21 -8.94
N ALA A 253 -9.06 -26.20 -8.08
CA ALA A 253 -10.44 -26.01 -8.47
C ALA A 253 -11.15 -25.12 -7.44
N GLY A 254 -12.06 -24.28 -7.89
CA GLY A 254 -12.68 -23.31 -7.01
C GLY A 254 -13.84 -22.54 -7.60
N ALA A 255 -14.29 -21.57 -6.81
CA ALA A 255 -15.33 -20.64 -7.17
C ALA A 255 -14.88 -19.22 -6.88
N GLY A 256 -15.32 -18.30 -7.73
CA GLY A 256 -15.09 -16.88 -7.60
C GLY A 256 -16.39 -16.11 -7.72
N PHE A 257 -16.54 -15.07 -6.91
CA PHE A 257 -17.64 -14.12 -6.94
C PHE A 257 -17.11 -12.71 -7.11
N ASP A 258 -17.70 -11.96 -8.04
CA ASP A 258 -17.34 -10.58 -8.33
C ASP A 258 -18.57 -9.66 -8.28
N PHE A 259 -18.67 -8.88 -7.20
CA PHE A 259 -19.73 -7.92 -6.92
C PHE A 259 -19.29 -6.46 -7.12
N SER A 260 -18.33 -6.20 -8.02
CA SER A 260 -17.82 -4.87 -8.40
C SER A 260 -17.01 -4.13 -7.35
N LEU A 261 -17.44 -4.11 -6.09
CA LEU A 261 -16.68 -3.53 -4.97
C LEU A 261 -16.15 -4.61 -4.01
N LEU A 262 -16.67 -5.82 -4.12
CA LEU A 262 -16.30 -6.98 -3.35
C LEU A 262 -15.99 -8.15 -4.30
N LYS A 263 -14.83 -8.78 -4.12
CA LYS A 263 -14.45 -10.03 -4.76
C LYS A 263 -14.21 -11.09 -3.70
N LEU A 264 -14.74 -12.29 -3.94
CA LEU A 264 -14.54 -13.46 -3.09
C LEU A 264 -14.02 -14.60 -3.95
N LYS A 265 -12.93 -15.27 -3.56
CA LYS A 265 -12.41 -16.45 -4.25
C LYS A 265 -12.20 -17.55 -3.22
N GLY A 266 -12.72 -18.73 -3.48
CA GLY A 266 -12.43 -19.94 -2.71
C GLY A 266 -11.86 -21.00 -3.64
N LYS A 267 -10.77 -21.65 -3.26
CA LYS A 267 -10.17 -22.74 -4.04
C LYS A 267 -9.65 -23.86 -3.14
N TYR A 268 -9.71 -25.06 -3.67
CA TYR A 268 -8.95 -26.22 -3.19
C TYR A 268 -7.76 -26.41 -4.14
N VAL A 269 -6.59 -26.70 -3.57
CA VAL A 269 -5.34 -26.91 -4.28
C VAL A 269 -4.75 -28.25 -3.87
N LYS A 270 -4.23 -28.98 -4.85
CA LYS A 270 -3.38 -30.15 -4.67
C LYS A 270 -2.12 -29.93 -5.49
N ALA A 271 -0.97 -29.82 -4.83
CA ALA A 271 0.28 -29.46 -5.48
C ALA A 271 1.50 -30.04 -4.77
N THR A 272 2.61 -30.12 -5.49
CA THR A 272 3.94 -30.38 -4.94
C THR A 272 4.66 -29.04 -4.83
N GLN A 273 5.16 -28.73 -3.63
CA GLN A 273 5.94 -27.54 -3.33
C GLN A 273 7.43 -27.89 -3.29
N THR A 274 8.26 -27.15 -4.02
CA THR A 274 9.71 -27.36 -4.10
C THR A 274 10.50 -26.07 -3.86
N GLU A 275 11.72 -26.22 -3.35
CA GLU A 275 12.63 -25.10 -3.11
C GLU A 275 13.04 -24.44 -4.42
N MET A 276 13.10 -23.10 -4.42
CA MET A 276 13.74 -22.33 -5.48
C MET A 276 15.08 -21.80 -4.97
N VAL A 277 16.17 -22.33 -5.52
CA VAL A 277 17.53 -21.92 -5.19
C VAL A 277 17.77 -20.48 -5.65
N VAL A 278 18.55 -19.72 -4.89
CA VAL A 278 18.98 -18.38 -5.29
C VAL A 278 20.16 -18.50 -6.27
N ASP A 279 20.01 -17.90 -7.45
CA ASP A 279 21.08 -17.75 -8.42
C ASP A 279 22.04 -16.63 -7.98
N SER A 280 23.14 -17.05 -7.34
CA SER A 280 24.23 -16.16 -6.95
C SER A 280 24.93 -15.47 -8.14
N ASN A 281 24.71 -15.88 -9.39
CA ASN A 281 25.28 -15.27 -10.58
C ASN A 281 24.29 -14.40 -11.36
N VAL A 282 23.11 -14.11 -10.78
CA VAL A 282 22.11 -13.25 -11.43
C VAL A 282 22.74 -11.91 -11.85
N TRP A 283 22.44 -11.43 -13.06
CA TRP A 283 23.03 -10.20 -13.57
C TRP A 283 22.41 -8.96 -12.92
N SER A 284 23.18 -7.88 -12.75
CA SER A 284 22.69 -6.60 -12.26
C SER A 284 23.54 -5.44 -12.79
N LEU A 285 22.93 -4.31 -13.12
CA LEU A 285 23.62 -3.12 -13.64
C LEU A 285 24.57 -2.49 -12.60
N PHE A 286 24.15 -2.43 -11.33
CA PHE A 286 24.96 -1.94 -10.23
C PHE A 286 25.00 -2.96 -9.10
N HIS A 287 25.98 -2.78 -8.21
CA HIS A 287 26.14 -3.60 -6.99
C HIS A 287 26.30 -5.10 -7.26
N GLU A 288 26.99 -5.51 -8.34
CA GLU A 288 27.23 -6.91 -8.71
C GLU A 288 27.77 -7.78 -7.56
N LYS A 289 28.49 -7.19 -6.61
CA LYS A 289 29.07 -7.88 -5.43
C LYS A 289 28.16 -7.93 -4.21
N ARG A 290 26.96 -7.36 -4.25
CA ARG A 290 26.01 -7.38 -3.15
C ARG A 290 25.57 -8.82 -2.90
N THR A 291 25.70 -9.27 -1.66
CA THR A 291 25.21 -10.58 -1.22
C THR A 291 23.69 -10.59 -1.30
N LEU A 292 23.14 -11.60 -1.97
CA LEU A 292 21.70 -11.83 -2.02
C LEU A 292 21.29 -12.63 -0.79
N ARG A 293 20.11 -12.32 -0.26
CA ARG A 293 19.51 -13.10 0.82
C ARG A 293 19.10 -14.47 0.25
N GLU A 294 19.47 -15.53 0.93
CA GLU A 294 19.00 -16.90 0.64
C GLU A 294 17.53 -17.07 1.03
N ASN A 295 16.80 -17.88 0.27
CA ASN A 295 15.44 -18.26 0.67
C ASN A 295 15.52 -19.18 1.91
N PRO A 296 14.52 -19.15 2.82
CA PRO A 296 14.44 -20.15 3.87
C PRO A 296 14.36 -21.55 3.26
N SER A 297 15.16 -22.48 3.78
CA SER A 297 15.21 -23.85 3.27
C SER A 297 13.84 -24.54 3.39
N MET A 298 13.48 -25.34 2.38
CA MET A 298 12.28 -26.18 2.42
C MET A 298 12.56 -27.56 1.86
N LEU A 299 11.81 -28.55 2.35
CA LEU A 299 11.77 -29.89 1.76
C LEU A 299 10.66 -29.95 0.72
N GLU A 300 10.88 -30.72 -0.33
CA GLU A 300 9.82 -31.06 -1.27
C GLU A 300 8.67 -31.72 -0.52
N THR A 301 7.47 -31.15 -0.67
CA THR A 301 6.29 -31.57 0.08
C THR A 301 5.07 -31.59 -0.84
N ASP A 302 4.37 -32.72 -0.86
CA ASP A 302 3.04 -32.78 -1.48
C ASP A 302 2.03 -32.18 -0.51
N VAL A 303 1.30 -31.14 -0.93
CA VAL A 303 0.33 -30.45 -0.10
C VAL A 303 -1.08 -30.48 -0.70
N GLU A 304 -2.08 -30.59 0.15
CA GLU A 304 -3.47 -30.26 -0.18
C GLU A 304 -3.95 -29.17 0.76
N TYR A 305 -4.48 -28.07 0.21
CA TYR A 305 -4.93 -26.93 1.00
C TYR A 305 -6.15 -26.23 0.42
N VAL A 306 -6.88 -25.52 1.26
CA VAL A 306 -8.00 -24.65 0.87
C VAL A 306 -7.60 -23.20 1.10
N GLU A 307 -7.86 -22.34 0.12
CA GLU A 307 -7.59 -20.90 0.19
C GLU A 307 -8.88 -20.10 -0.04
N GLY A 308 -9.13 -19.13 0.84
CA GLY A 308 -10.16 -18.12 0.72
C GLY A 308 -9.54 -16.73 0.59
N ILE A 309 -9.95 -15.96 -0.41
CA ILE A 309 -9.55 -14.58 -0.62
C ILE A 309 -10.81 -13.70 -0.63
N LEU A 310 -10.78 -12.61 0.13
CA LEU A 310 -11.74 -11.53 0.09
C LEU A 310 -10.99 -10.24 -0.25
N ALA A 311 -11.43 -9.55 -1.30
CA ALA A 311 -10.94 -8.21 -1.64
C ALA A 311 -12.13 -7.26 -1.69
N PHE A 312 -12.05 -6.15 -0.97
CA PHE A 312 -13.07 -5.11 -0.92
C PHE A 312 -12.44 -3.74 -1.14
N ARG A 313 -13.16 -2.83 -1.79
CA ARG A 313 -12.83 -1.41 -1.79
C ARG A 313 -14.06 -0.52 -1.91
N THR A 314 -13.95 0.72 -1.44
CA THR A 314 -14.96 1.75 -1.71
C THR A 314 -14.90 2.22 -3.16
N ALA A 315 -16.02 2.71 -3.69
CA ALA A 315 -16.11 3.19 -5.08
C ALA A 315 -15.13 4.34 -5.37
N SER A 316 -14.86 5.17 -4.37
CA SER A 316 -13.97 6.32 -4.46
C SER A 316 -12.49 5.99 -4.29
N TYR A 317 -12.12 4.74 -3.95
CA TYR A 317 -10.74 4.39 -3.60
C TYR A 317 -9.77 4.66 -4.76
N THR A 318 -8.88 5.62 -4.55
CA THR A 318 -7.62 5.82 -5.27
C THR A 318 -6.54 6.23 -4.24
N PRO A 319 -5.24 6.19 -4.57
CA PRO A 319 -4.15 6.52 -3.65
C PRO A 319 -4.25 7.94 -3.09
N LEU A 320 -4.75 8.87 -3.89
CA LEU A 320 -4.81 10.29 -3.58
C LEU A 320 -6.22 10.81 -3.26
N SER A 321 -7.20 9.91 -3.12
CA SER A 321 -8.57 10.25 -2.76
C SER A 321 -8.97 9.63 -1.42
N THR A 322 -10.07 10.11 -0.85
CA THR A 322 -10.67 9.42 0.30
C THR A 322 -11.24 8.07 -0.12
N GLY A 323 -10.82 7.00 0.54
CA GLY A 323 -11.33 5.67 0.28
C GLY A 323 -10.74 4.61 1.19
N PHE A 324 -11.31 3.42 1.11
CA PHE A 324 -10.89 2.28 1.90
C PHE A 324 -10.76 1.04 1.02
N ALA A 325 -9.74 0.23 1.28
CA ALA A 325 -9.53 -1.08 0.66
C ALA A 325 -9.17 -2.11 1.73
N LEU A 326 -9.62 -3.35 1.53
CA LEU A 326 -9.36 -4.49 2.39
C LEU A 326 -9.03 -5.70 1.53
N LEU A 327 -7.96 -6.42 1.88
CA LEU A 327 -7.67 -7.76 1.38
C LEU A 327 -7.50 -8.69 2.56
N SER A 328 -8.17 -9.84 2.49
CA SER A 328 -8.08 -10.90 3.47
C SER A 328 -7.79 -12.19 2.73
N LYS A 329 -6.73 -12.91 3.13
CA LYS A 329 -6.36 -14.22 2.61
C LYS A 329 -6.29 -15.19 3.78
N ILE A 330 -6.98 -16.31 3.66
CA ILE A 330 -7.01 -17.40 4.64
C ILE A 330 -6.64 -18.67 3.88
N GLU A 331 -5.66 -19.41 4.39
CA GLU A 331 -5.18 -20.66 3.82
C GLU A 331 -5.15 -21.73 4.91
N MET A 332 -5.65 -22.92 4.60
CA MET A 332 -5.69 -24.07 5.51
C MET A 332 -5.12 -25.29 4.80
N THR A 333 -3.93 -25.72 5.21
CA THR A 333 -3.33 -26.98 4.77
C THR A 333 -3.98 -28.13 5.52
N ILE A 334 -4.50 -29.10 4.76
CA ILE A 334 -5.24 -30.25 5.30
C ILE A 334 -4.48 -31.56 5.13
N LYS A 335 -3.56 -31.65 4.16
CA LYS A 335 -2.69 -32.81 3.98
C LYS A 335 -1.29 -32.40 3.62
N GLU A 336 -0.33 -33.21 4.07
CA GLU A 336 1.08 -33.15 3.71
C GLU A 336 1.57 -34.57 3.41
N ASN A 337 2.32 -34.76 2.31
CA ASN A 337 2.89 -36.05 1.89
C ASN A 337 1.87 -37.19 1.81
N ASN A 338 0.66 -36.86 1.31
CA ASN A 338 -0.51 -37.74 1.21
C ASN A 338 -1.09 -38.22 2.56
N GLU A 339 -0.65 -37.66 3.69
CA GLU A 339 -1.22 -37.90 5.01
C GLU A 339 -2.12 -36.72 5.41
N THR A 340 -3.29 -37.03 5.96
CA THR A 340 -4.19 -35.99 6.50
C THR A 340 -3.63 -35.52 7.83
N LEU A 341 -3.51 -34.20 7.99
CA LEU A 341 -3.05 -33.61 9.24
C LEU A 341 -4.12 -33.76 10.33
N ASP A 342 -3.73 -34.23 11.51
CA ASP A 342 -4.61 -34.28 12.69
C ASP A 342 -5.08 -32.86 13.07
N GLU A 343 -4.18 -31.89 12.94
CA GLU A 343 -4.44 -30.46 13.13
C GLU A 343 -4.05 -29.70 11.85
N PRO A 344 -5.04 -29.17 11.09
CA PRO A 344 -4.75 -28.38 9.90
C PRO A 344 -3.90 -27.14 10.18
N THR A 345 -2.88 -26.91 9.36
CA THR A 345 -2.03 -25.70 9.45
C THR A 345 -2.78 -24.52 8.83
N LEU A 346 -3.07 -23.50 9.63
CA LEU A 346 -3.78 -22.29 9.20
C LEU A 346 -2.81 -21.13 9.02
N ARG A 347 -3.02 -20.32 7.98
CA ARG A 347 -2.32 -19.06 7.76
C ARG A 347 -3.30 -18.00 7.27
N MET A 348 -3.34 -16.86 7.96
CA MET A 348 -4.27 -15.77 7.72
C MET A 348 -3.50 -14.46 7.58
N SER A 349 -3.86 -13.65 6.59
CA SER A 349 -3.32 -12.31 6.42
C SER A 349 -4.43 -11.34 6.05
N HIS A 350 -4.43 -10.19 6.72
CA HIS A 350 -5.42 -9.13 6.54
C HIS A 350 -4.68 -7.83 6.31
N MET A 351 -4.98 -7.16 5.21
CA MET A 351 -4.43 -5.87 4.84
C MET A 351 -5.56 -4.87 4.65
N ALA A 352 -5.51 -3.77 5.39
CA ALA A 352 -6.43 -2.66 5.22
C ALA A 352 -5.65 -1.42 4.81
N ILE A 353 -6.16 -0.68 3.82
CA ILE A 353 -5.66 0.64 3.43
C ILE A 353 -6.79 1.65 3.58
N ALA A 354 -6.51 2.74 4.28
CA ALA A 354 -7.42 3.86 4.45
C ALA A 354 -6.73 5.15 4.01
N ASN A 355 -7.29 5.78 2.97
CA ASN A 355 -6.83 7.05 2.45
C ASN A 355 -7.85 8.12 2.85
N LEU A 356 -7.37 9.27 3.31
CA LEU A 356 -8.18 10.41 3.71
C LEU A 356 -7.64 11.67 3.02
N LYS A 357 -8.40 12.23 2.08
CA LYS A 357 -8.14 13.54 1.52
C LYS A 357 -8.53 14.61 2.55
N LEU A 358 -7.52 15.17 3.22
CA LEU A 358 -7.70 16.18 4.26
C LEU A 358 -8.11 17.51 3.63
N SER A 359 -7.38 17.94 2.60
CA SER A 359 -7.66 19.14 1.83
C SER A 359 -7.28 18.95 0.36
N GLU A 360 -7.38 20.02 -0.43
CA GLU A 360 -6.94 19.99 -1.82
C GLU A 360 -5.42 19.85 -1.88
N GLY A 361 -4.98 18.73 -2.45
CA GLY A 361 -3.59 18.31 -2.54
C GLY A 361 -2.95 17.78 -1.26
N VAL A 362 -3.71 17.53 -0.19
CA VAL A 362 -3.19 16.89 1.04
C VAL A 362 -3.94 15.60 1.35
N VAL A 363 -3.20 14.50 1.39
CA VAL A 363 -3.75 13.15 1.58
C VAL A 363 -2.99 12.42 2.67
N LEU A 364 -3.71 11.89 3.65
CA LEU A 364 -3.18 10.95 4.62
C LEU A 364 -3.52 9.52 4.17
N ARG A 365 -2.51 8.69 3.96
CA ARG A 365 -2.66 7.28 3.61
C ARG A 365 -2.18 6.42 4.75
N ASN A 366 -2.92 5.38 5.09
CA ASN A 366 -2.53 4.43 6.13
C ASN A 366 -2.71 3.02 5.62
N ARG A 367 -1.76 2.14 5.93
CA ARG A 367 -1.87 0.70 5.72
C ARG A 367 -1.64 -0.02 7.02
N VAL A 368 -2.48 -1.00 7.32
CA VAL A 368 -2.32 -1.93 8.43
C VAL A 368 -2.29 -3.34 7.87
N ILE A 369 -1.35 -4.15 8.36
CA ILE A 369 -1.24 -5.57 8.01
C ILE A 369 -1.20 -6.39 9.30
N LEU A 370 -2.07 -7.39 9.38
CA LEU A 370 -2.09 -8.38 10.45
C LEU A 370 -1.91 -9.76 9.83
N GLY A 371 -0.99 -10.55 10.40
CA GLY A 371 -0.75 -11.92 10.00
C GLY A 371 -0.79 -12.85 11.20
N MET A 372 -1.44 -14.00 11.03
CA MET A 372 -1.61 -15.04 12.05
C MET A 372 -1.42 -16.40 11.41
N ALA A 373 -0.70 -17.30 12.06
CA ALA A 373 -0.52 -18.64 11.58
C ALA A 373 -0.42 -19.64 12.74
N SER A 374 -0.80 -20.89 12.47
CA SER A 374 -0.58 -22.01 13.38
C SER A 374 0.90 -22.15 13.72
N GLU A 375 1.20 -22.67 14.90
CA GLU A 375 2.59 -22.96 15.32
C GLU A 375 3.29 -23.95 14.36
N THR A 376 2.51 -24.81 13.72
CA THR A 376 2.96 -25.80 12.71
C THR A 376 3.32 -25.18 11.36
N VAL A 377 3.14 -23.87 11.17
CA VAL A 377 3.45 -23.23 9.88
C VAL A 377 4.94 -23.40 9.54
N PRO A 378 5.29 -23.87 8.34
CA PRO A 378 6.67 -24.03 7.94
C PRO A 378 7.44 -22.70 7.99
N THR A 379 8.74 -22.75 8.32
CA THR A 379 9.57 -21.54 8.46
C THR A 379 9.57 -20.67 7.22
N PHE A 380 9.56 -21.25 6.00
CA PHE A 380 9.51 -20.49 4.75
C PHE A 380 8.19 -19.74 4.51
N ARG A 381 7.12 -20.11 5.22
CA ARG A 381 5.78 -19.49 5.17
C ARG A 381 5.52 -18.52 6.33
N GLN A 382 6.46 -18.38 7.27
CA GLN A 382 6.36 -17.42 8.37
C GLN A 382 6.28 -15.97 7.85
N PHE A 383 5.65 -15.10 8.64
CA PHE A 383 5.58 -13.70 8.31
C PHE A 383 6.90 -13.01 8.61
N GLY A 384 7.35 -12.15 7.70
CA GLY A 384 8.57 -11.37 7.87
C GLY A 384 8.30 -9.87 7.93
N ILE A 385 9.06 -9.16 8.75
CA ILE A 385 9.00 -7.69 8.94
C ILE A 385 10.39 -7.08 8.69
N GLY A 386 10.41 -5.90 8.06
CA GLY A 386 11.61 -5.17 7.65
C GLY A 386 11.82 -5.16 6.13
N GLY A 387 12.45 -4.10 5.63
CA GLY A 387 12.70 -3.85 4.22
C GLY A 387 11.55 -3.12 3.51
N LEU A 388 11.74 -2.88 2.21
CA LEU A 388 10.75 -2.23 1.35
C LEU A 388 9.39 -2.91 1.41
N GLY A 389 8.33 -2.09 1.38
CA GLY A 389 6.96 -2.56 1.52
C GLY A 389 6.62 -3.10 2.92
N SER A 390 7.53 -2.98 3.89
CA SER A 390 7.32 -3.36 5.28
C SER A 390 7.69 -2.22 6.23
N VAL A 391 8.90 -2.23 6.80
CA VAL A 391 9.44 -1.13 7.59
C VAL A 391 10.73 -0.70 6.92
N SER A 392 10.69 0.49 6.30
CA SER A 392 11.80 1.04 5.53
C SER A 392 13.07 1.21 6.38
N ALA A 393 14.24 1.35 5.75
CA ALA A 393 15.53 1.49 6.44
C ALA A 393 15.98 0.27 7.29
N HIS A 394 15.20 -0.81 7.34
CA HIS A 394 15.58 -2.08 8.00
C HIS A 394 15.85 -3.16 6.95
N ASP A 395 16.70 -4.13 7.30
CA ASP A 395 16.99 -5.24 6.40
C ASP A 395 15.73 -6.06 6.06
N PHE A 396 15.71 -6.60 4.84
CA PHE A 396 14.61 -7.41 4.36
C PHE A 396 14.38 -8.65 5.24
N LYS A 397 13.19 -8.71 5.85
CA LYS A 397 12.79 -9.74 6.84
C LYS A 397 13.80 -9.90 7.97
N ILE A 398 14.19 -8.79 8.60
CA ILE A 398 15.04 -8.79 9.79
C ILE A 398 14.37 -9.48 11.00
N GLN A 399 13.04 -9.46 11.05
CA GLN A 399 12.24 -10.25 11.99
C GLN A 399 11.36 -11.24 11.23
N SER A 400 11.12 -12.42 11.82
CA SER A 400 10.24 -13.47 11.30
C SER A 400 9.48 -14.14 12.43
N GLY A 401 8.24 -14.61 12.17
CA GLY A 401 7.46 -15.35 13.15
C GLY A 401 6.13 -15.89 12.63
N THR A 402 5.39 -16.60 13.49
CA THR A 402 4.05 -17.12 13.16
C THR A 402 3.01 -16.00 13.10
N HIS A 403 3.31 -14.84 13.66
CA HIS A 403 2.45 -13.66 13.70
C HIS A 403 3.19 -12.42 13.22
N MET A 404 2.46 -11.46 12.67
CA MET A 404 2.96 -10.12 12.37
C MET A 404 1.91 -9.05 12.61
N GLY A 405 2.39 -7.87 13.00
CA GLY A 405 1.63 -6.62 12.99
C GLY A 405 2.47 -5.52 12.37
N GLN A 406 1.90 -4.77 11.43
CA GLN A 406 2.58 -3.64 10.80
C GLN A 406 1.62 -2.50 10.50
N MET A 407 2.11 -1.28 10.64
CA MET A 407 1.48 -0.07 10.16
C MET A 407 2.43 0.78 9.30
N ASN A 408 1.90 1.39 8.26
CA ASN A 408 2.56 2.42 7.47
C ASN A 408 1.63 3.61 7.37
N SER A 409 2.19 4.81 7.52
CA SER A 409 1.45 6.07 7.39
C SER A 409 2.23 7.02 6.49
N GLU A 410 1.55 7.61 5.51
CA GLU A 410 2.10 8.61 4.60
C GLU A 410 1.23 9.86 4.61
N LEU A 411 1.83 11.02 4.86
CA LEU A 411 1.24 12.32 4.63
C LEU A 411 1.81 12.87 3.31
N ILE A 412 0.94 12.96 2.30
CA ILE A 412 1.29 13.35 0.94
C ILE A 412 0.80 14.77 0.68
N PHE A 413 1.73 15.61 0.23
CA PHE A 413 1.53 16.94 -0.33
C PHE A 413 1.68 16.85 -1.84
N THR A 414 0.58 16.76 -2.58
CA THR A 414 0.59 16.60 -4.04
C THR A 414 1.09 17.88 -4.73
N GLU A 415 1.32 17.79 -6.05
CA GLU A 415 1.69 18.93 -6.90
C GLU A 415 0.71 20.10 -6.79
N ASP A 416 -0.60 19.80 -6.66
CA ASP A 416 -1.63 20.81 -6.42
C ASP A 416 -1.37 21.59 -5.12
N PHE A 417 -0.87 20.91 -4.08
CA PHE A 417 -0.56 21.54 -2.79
C PHE A 417 0.75 22.31 -2.83
N THR A 418 1.80 21.70 -3.39
CA THR A 418 3.14 22.30 -3.41
C THR A 418 3.23 23.47 -4.40
N ASP A 419 2.30 23.57 -5.36
CA ASP A 419 2.39 24.51 -6.49
C ASP A 419 3.72 24.33 -7.26
N THR A 420 4.18 23.08 -7.34
CA THR A 420 5.41 22.69 -8.03
C THR A 420 5.19 21.40 -8.82
N PHE A 421 6.16 21.02 -9.65
CA PHE A 421 6.13 19.79 -10.45
C PHE A 421 6.37 18.50 -9.62
N PHE A 422 6.51 18.61 -8.30
CA PHE A 422 6.75 17.45 -7.44
C PHE A 422 5.86 17.47 -6.19
N MET A 423 5.51 16.27 -5.74
CA MET A 423 4.88 16.02 -4.46
C MET A 423 5.94 15.77 -3.37
N VAL A 424 5.60 16.10 -2.14
CA VAL A 424 6.39 15.79 -0.93
C VAL A 424 5.64 14.77 -0.10
N ILE A 425 6.33 13.75 0.40
CA ILE A 425 5.73 12.66 1.18
C ILE A 425 6.48 12.53 2.50
N LEU A 426 5.79 12.68 3.62
CA LEU A 426 6.34 12.32 4.92
C LEU A 426 5.79 10.96 5.28
N PHE A 427 6.65 10.02 5.70
CA PHE A 427 6.19 8.67 6.03
C PHE A 427 6.78 8.15 7.33
N PHE A 428 6.02 7.29 7.98
CA PHE A 428 6.38 6.56 9.18
C PHE A 428 5.95 5.10 9.02
N ASP A 429 6.89 4.19 9.29
CA ASP A 429 6.65 2.76 9.25
C ASP A 429 6.97 2.14 10.60
N ALA A 430 6.15 1.19 11.04
CA ALA A 430 6.43 0.40 12.23
C ALA A 430 5.84 -1.00 12.14
N GLY A 431 6.50 -1.96 12.76
CA GLY A 431 5.96 -3.31 12.85
C GLY A 431 6.80 -4.26 13.67
N MET A 432 6.26 -5.45 13.87
CA MET A 432 6.92 -6.56 14.55
C MET A 432 6.46 -7.90 14.00
N ALA A 433 7.37 -8.86 13.97
CA ALA A 433 7.02 -10.28 13.80
C ALA A 433 7.39 -11.04 15.07
N TYR A 434 6.55 -11.98 15.47
CA TYR A 434 6.72 -12.75 16.71
C TYR A 434 6.12 -14.15 16.55
N SER A 435 6.45 -15.03 17.48
CA SER A 435 5.94 -16.40 17.49
C SER A 435 5.21 -16.69 18.79
N THR A 436 4.01 -17.23 18.67
CA THR A 436 3.15 -17.69 19.77
C THR A 436 2.42 -18.94 19.31
N SER A 437 2.04 -19.79 20.27
CA SER A 437 1.24 -21.00 20.03
C SER A 437 -0.25 -20.70 19.88
N THR A 438 -0.69 -19.51 20.30
CA THR A 438 -2.10 -19.09 20.19
C THR A 438 -2.34 -18.47 18.82
N LEU A 439 -3.27 -19.02 18.05
CA LEU A 439 -3.57 -18.57 16.68
C LEU A 439 -4.08 -17.12 16.59
N VAL A 440 -4.81 -16.65 17.60
CA VAL A 440 -5.32 -15.27 17.65
C VAL A 440 -4.81 -14.61 18.92
N ASP A 441 -3.69 -13.91 18.80
CA ASP A 441 -3.03 -13.24 19.92
C ASP A 441 -2.71 -11.76 19.57
N LEU A 442 -3.76 -10.97 19.35
CA LEU A 442 -3.64 -9.55 19.01
C LEU A 442 -3.20 -8.69 20.20
N ASN A 443 -3.46 -9.14 21.44
CA ASN A 443 -3.06 -8.39 22.64
C ASN A 443 -1.55 -8.31 22.75
N TYR A 444 -0.82 -9.35 22.31
CA TYR A 444 0.64 -9.35 22.29
C TYR A 444 1.22 -8.12 21.58
N ILE A 445 0.63 -7.71 20.46
CA ILE A 445 1.06 -6.54 19.68
C ILE A 445 0.95 -5.25 20.50
N VAL A 446 -0.15 -5.09 21.25
CA VAL A 446 -0.39 -3.90 22.07
C VAL A 446 0.54 -3.90 23.28
N ASP A 447 0.66 -5.05 23.95
CA ASP A 447 1.44 -5.22 25.17
C ASP A 447 2.96 -5.09 24.93
N HIS A 448 3.43 -5.36 23.71
CA HIS A 448 4.85 -5.31 23.31
C HIS A 448 5.12 -4.26 22.23
N SER A 449 4.34 -3.17 22.23
CA SER A 449 4.54 -2.06 21.29
C SER A 449 5.92 -1.40 21.37
N ASP A 450 6.65 -1.59 22.46
CA ASP A 450 8.04 -1.18 22.66
C ASP A 450 9.04 -1.97 21.80
N GLN A 451 8.67 -3.17 21.33
CA GLN A 451 9.50 -4.04 20.50
C GLN A 451 9.40 -3.75 19.00
N PHE A 452 8.55 -2.79 18.61
CA PHE A 452 8.36 -2.45 17.20
C PHE A 452 9.65 -1.87 16.62
N ILE A 453 10.10 -2.44 15.52
CA ILE A 453 11.07 -1.75 14.67
C ILE A 453 10.35 -0.62 13.95
N GLN A 454 11.01 0.53 13.87
CA GLN A 454 10.40 1.76 13.40
C GLN A 454 11.33 2.49 12.43
N SER A 455 10.74 3.20 11.48
CA SER A 455 11.45 4.10 10.58
C SER A 455 10.60 5.31 10.24
N ALA A 456 11.26 6.40 9.86
CA ALA A 456 10.58 7.56 9.29
C ALA A 456 11.42 8.14 8.16
N GLY A 457 10.76 8.84 7.25
CA GLY A 457 11.45 9.41 6.11
C GLY A 457 10.66 10.48 5.37
N ILE A 458 11.33 11.02 4.37
CA ILE A 458 10.79 12.00 3.43
C ILE A 458 10.99 11.49 2.00
N GLY A 459 9.98 11.70 1.16
CA GLY A 459 9.98 11.35 -0.24
C GLY A 459 9.66 12.55 -1.13
N PHE A 460 10.20 12.54 -2.33
CA PHE A 460 9.93 13.50 -3.39
C PHE A 460 9.60 12.73 -4.65
N GLY A 461 8.51 13.07 -5.33
CA GLY A 461 8.12 12.38 -6.55
C GLY A 461 7.16 13.20 -7.39
N ASN A 462 6.64 12.62 -8.46
CA ASN A 462 5.62 13.24 -9.30
C ASN A 462 4.58 12.21 -9.74
N ASP A 463 3.38 12.70 -10.03
CA ASP A 463 2.24 11.89 -10.48
C ASP A 463 1.93 12.20 -11.94
N ASP A 464 1.57 11.20 -12.73
CA ASP A 464 1.12 11.40 -14.12
C ASP A 464 -0.41 11.38 -14.28
N GLY A 465 -1.16 11.38 -13.17
CA GLY A 465 -2.61 11.21 -13.13
C GLY A 465 -3.08 9.76 -13.24
N ASP A 466 -2.22 8.85 -13.70
CA ASP A 466 -2.46 7.40 -13.78
C ASP A 466 -1.67 6.63 -12.70
N GLY A 467 -0.71 7.28 -12.02
CA GLY A 467 0.11 6.74 -10.93
C GLY A 467 1.42 7.50 -10.71
N ILE A 468 2.22 7.09 -9.72
CA ILE A 468 3.57 7.65 -9.52
C ILE A 468 4.41 7.40 -10.77
N ASN A 469 4.95 8.47 -11.35
CA ASN A 469 5.94 8.38 -12.41
C ASN A 469 7.30 7.97 -11.82
N MET A 470 7.78 8.71 -10.81
CA MET A 470 8.93 8.31 -10.01
C MET A 470 8.86 8.97 -8.63
N ARG A 471 9.30 8.26 -7.59
CA ARG A 471 9.47 8.78 -6.23
C ARG A 471 10.82 8.36 -5.68
N ILE A 472 11.53 9.30 -5.06
CA ILE A 472 12.77 9.04 -4.32
C ILE A 472 12.49 9.25 -2.85
N ASN A 473 12.80 8.27 -2.02
CA ASN A 473 12.66 8.33 -0.57
C ASN A 473 14.01 8.39 0.13
N PHE A 474 14.02 9.00 1.29
CA PHE A 474 15.11 8.99 2.26
C PHE A 474 14.52 8.58 3.61
N ALA A 475 14.89 7.40 4.11
CA ALA A 475 14.38 6.83 5.35
C ALA A 475 15.51 6.64 6.37
N LYS A 476 15.19 6.77 7.65
CA LYS A 476 16.11 6.41 8.74
C LYS A 476 15.38 5.53 9.76
N GLN A 477 16.10 4.55 10.30
CA GLN A 477 15.66 3.81 11.47
C GLN A 477 15.48 4.74 12.66
N LEU A 478 14.36 4.60 13.39
CA LEU A 478 14.14 5.35 14.63
C LEU A 478 14.76 4.60 15.81
N GLY A 479 15.41 5.34 16.72
CA GLY A 479 16.11 4.75 17.87
C GLY A 479 17.51 4.18 17.56
N SER A 480 18.00 4.35 16.32
CA SER A 480 19.31 3.88 15.87
C SER A 480 20.07 5.01 15.15
N ASP A 481 21.39 5.01 15.28
CA ASP A 481 22.30 5.91 14.53
C ASP A 481 22.72 5.32 13.16
N GLY A 482 21.91 4.40 12.64
CA GLY A 482 22.10 3.80 11.32
C GLY A 482 22.08 4.82 10.15
N PRO A 483 22.56 4.38 8.96
CA PRO A 483 22.59 5.22 7.78
C PRO A 483 21.18 5.60 7.30
N ILE A 484 21.11 6.67 6.51
CA ILE A 484 19.91 7.01 5.75
C ILE A 484 19.85 6.07 4.54
N GLU A 485 18.74 5.37 4.38
CA GLU A 485 18.46 4.55 3.20
C GLU A 485 17.76 5.40 2.14
N SER A 486 18.21 5.29 0.90
CA SER A 486 17.55 5.91 -0.25
C SER A 486 16.90 4.86 -1.14
N THR A 487 15.65 5.09 -1.55
CA THR A 487 14.91 4.16 -2.41
C THR A 487 14.23 4.91 -3.56
N VAL A 488 14.11 4.24 -4.71
CA VAL A 488 13.40 4.77 -5.89
C VAL A 488 12.18 3.89 -6.12
N ARG A 489 11.01 4.49 -6.26
CA ARG A 489 9.71 3.83 -6.39
C ARG A 489 8.99 4.30 -7.65
N TYR A 490 8.21 3.40 -8.25
CA TYR A 490 7.39 3.66 -9.45
C TYR A 490 5.90 3.32 -9.21
N SER A 491 5.52 3.14 -7.94
CA SER A 491 4.16 2.80 -7.56
C SER A 491 3.79 3.45 -6.23
N PHE A 492 2.50 3.63 -5.98
CA PHE A 492 1.96 4.11 -4.70
C PHE A 492 1.96 3.05 -3.59
N ASN A 493 2.67 1.93 -3.76
CA ASN A 493 2.86 1.01 -2.64
C ASN A 493 3.66 1.70 -1.52
N PHE A 494 3.31 1.39 -0.28
CA PHE A 494 4.04 1.85 0.90
C PHE A 494 5.48 1.32 0.89
#